data_AF-A0A641AMP4-F1
#
_entry.id   AF-A0A641AMP4-F1
#
_cell.length_a   1.000
_cell.length_b   1.000
_cell.length_c   1.000
_cell.angle_alpha   90.00
_cell.angle_beta   90.00
_cell.angle_gamma   90.00
#
_symmetry.space_group_name_H-M   'P 1'
#
loop_
_entity.id
_entity.type
_entity.pdbx_description
1 polymer ?
#
loop_
_entity_poly.entity_id
_entity_poly.type
_entity_poly.pdbx_seq_one_letter_code
_entity_poly.pdbx_strand_id
1 'polypeptide(L)'
;MAGHERSLASPQFPGDDGSVAPVLAEALGDDIAVLQALPGVRVFVPIVPLLGDAPVEGDKNADMAAVLMTGADGRQALLAFSSIATMAAWDAQARPVPVLGRDAALAALDEGATAILLDLGSPSFSVVEHDDVQHLAAGHRLVLSEVGAAWVSGTGP
;
A
#
# COMPACT_ATOMS: atom_id res chain seq x y z
N MET A 1 19.47 5.42 39.11
CA MET A 1 18.10 5.69 38.62
C MET A 1 18.24 6.44 37.30
N ALA A 2 18.49 5.73 36.20
CA ALA A 2 18.60 6.34 34.87
C ALA A 2 17.19 6.37 34.25
N GLY A 3 16.75 7.55 33.84
CA GLY A 3 15.42 7.79 33.29
C GLY A 3 15.22 7.03 31.98
N HIS A 4 14.05 6.41 31.85
CA HIS A 4 13.55 5.91 30.58
C HIS A 4 13.21 7.11 29.70
N GLU A 5 14.13 7.53 28.83
CA GLU A 5 13.80 8.44 27.74
C GLU A 5 12.88 7.67 26.79
N ARG A 6 11.58 7.98 26.87
CA ARG A 6 10.60 7.58 25.85
C ARG A 6 10.96 8.33 24.57
N SER A 7 11.78 7.70 23.74
CA SER A 7 12.00 8.13 22.36
C SER A 7 10.67 8.00 21.63
N LEU A 8 9.93 9.10 21.51
CA LEU A 8 8.78 9.17 20.62
C LEU A 8 9.32 8.96 19.20
N ALA A 9 8.93 7.86 18.56
CA ALA A 9 9.28 7.62 17.17
C ALA A 9 8.82 8.83 16.33
N SER A 10 9.73 9.40 15.53
CA SER A 10 9.37 10.47 14.61
C SER A 10 8.32 9.97 13.61
N PRO A 11 7.35 10.80 13.20
CA PRO A 11 6.41 10.43 12.15
C PRO A 11 7.15 10.01 10.88
N GLN A 12 6.74 8.89 10.26
CA GLN A 12 7.37 8.38 9.05
C GLN A 12 7.25 9.35 7.85
N PHE A 13 6.18 10.17 7.82
CA PHE A 13 5.91 11.15 6.77
C PHE A 13 5.60 12.54 7.36
N PRO A 14 6.63 13.32 7.77
CA PRO A 14 6.41 14.65 8.33
C PRO A 14 5.79 15.61 7.30
N GLY A 15 4.67 16.23 7.65
CA GLY A 15 4.01 17.22 6.78
C GLY A 15 3.20 16.65 5.62
N ASP A 16 2.94 15.33 5.60
CA ASP A 16 2.05 14.71 4.63
C ASP A 16 0.63 15.28 4.76
N ASP A 17 0.15 15.91 3.70
CA ASP A 17 -1.19 16.50 3.61
C ASP A 17 -2.23 15.51 3.05
N GLY A 18 -1.80 14.30 2.73
CA GLY A 18 -2.65 13.24 2.19
C GLY A 18 -2.98 13.37 0.71
N SER A 19 -2.39 14.33 0.00
CA SER A 19 -2.51 14.46 -1.46
C SER A 19 -1.72 13.40 -2.20
N VAL A 20 -2.02 13.16 -3.47
CA VAL A 20 -1.23 12.21 -4.28
C VAL A 20 0.20 12.72 -4.45
N ALA A 21 1.19 11.82 -4.29
CA ALA A 21 2.58 12.16 -4.55
C ALA A 21 2.74 12.55 -6.03
N PRO A 22 3.38 13.69 -6.37
CA PRO A 22 3.42 14.19 -7.75
C PRO A 22 3.95 13.17 -8.78
N VAL A 23 5.01 12.44 -8.45
CA VAL A 23 5.58 11.40 -9.33
C VAL A 23 4.60 10.23 -9.56
N LEU A 24 3.78 9.89 -8.56
CA LEU A 24 2.75 8.87 -8.73
C LEU A 24 1.58 9.43 -9.56
N ALA A 25 1.20 10.70 -9.36
CA ALA A 25 0.15 11.34 -10.15
C ALA A 25 0.48 11.36 -11.66
N GLU A 26 1.74 11.61 -12.00
CA GLU A 26 2.22 11.57 -13.39
C GLU A 26 2.24 10.14 -13.97
N ALA A 27 2.42 9.13 -13.12
CA ALA A 27 2.52 7.73 -13.51
C ALA A 27 1.15 7.03 -13.68
N LEU A 28 0.10 7.49 -12.99
CA LEU A 28 -1.22 6.84 -13.02
C LEU A 28 -1.75 6.70 -14.45
N GLY A 29 -2.15 5.47 -14.80
CA GLY A 29 -2.61 5.12 -16.15
C GLY A 29 -1.53 4.51 -17.05
N ASP A 30 -0.27 4.50 -16.61
CA ASP A 30 0.83 3.75 -17.22
C ASP A 30 1.39 2.74 -16.20
N ASP A 31 1.15 1.45 -16.45
CA ASP A 31 1.53 0.37 -15.53
C ASP A 31 3.04 0.37 -15.23
N ILE A 32 3.87 0.63 -16.23
CA ILE A 32 5.34 0.65 -16.06
C ILE A 32 5.76 1.86 -15.23
N ALA A 33 5.18 3.02 -15.50
CA ALA A 33 5.46 4.22 -14.71
C ALA A 33 5.00 4.04 -13.25
N VAL A 34 3.86 3.39 -13.01
CA VAL A 34 3.37 3.07 -11.65
C VAL A 34 4.36 2.17 -10.93
N LEU A 35 4.84 1.10 -11.58
CA LEU A 35 5.84 0.19 -11.01
C LEU A 35 7.14 0.92 -10.63
N GLN A 36 7.56 1.91 -11.41
CA GLN A 36 8.75 2.70 -11.09
C GLN A 36 8.55 3.67 -9.93
N ALA A 37 7.38 4.33 -9.87
CA ALA A 37 7.10 5.37 -8.89
C ALA A 37 6.71 4.81 -7.51
N LEU A 38 5.86 3.78 -7.48
CA LEU A 38 5.21 3.25 -6.30
C LEU A 38 6.14 2.94 -5.11
N PRO A 39 7.29 2.25 -5.26
CA PRO A 39 8.08 1.83 -4.10
C PRO A 39 8.64 3.00 -3.28
N GLY A 40 8.84 4.15 -3.91
CA GLY A 40 9.46 5.34 -3.30
C GLY A 40 8.48 6.37 -2.75
N VAL A 41 7.16 6.17 -2.91
CA VAL A 41 6.14 7.14 -2.49
C VAL A 41 5.30 6.60 -1.35
N ARG A 42 4.68 7.52 -0.61
CA ARG A 42 3.67 7.17 0.38
C ARG A 42 2.36 6.77 -0.30
N VAL A 43 1.77 5.66 0.13
CA VAL A 43 0.39 5.26 -0.17
C VAL A 43 -0.39 5.07 1.13
N PHE A 44 -1.71 4.97 1.02
CA PHE A 44 -2.59 4.71 2.14
C PHE A 44 -3.19 3.32 2.04
N VAL A 45 -2.92 2.48 3.03
CA VAL A 45 -3.65 1.21 3.21
C VAL A 45 -4.87 1.52 4.07
N PRO A 46 -6.10 1.20 3.62
CA PRO A 46 -7.29 1.40 4.42
C PRO A 46 -7.34 0.34 5.53
N ILE A 47 -7.63 0.77 6.74
CA ILE A 47 -7.97 -0.13 7.84
C ILE A 47 -9.45 0.07 8.19
N VAL A 48 -10.19 -1.04 8.25
CA VAL A 48 -11.61 -1.06 8.61
C VAL A 48 -11.86 -1.96 9.81
N PRO A 49 -12.94 -1.74 10.58
CA PRO A 49 -13.33 -2.68 11.62
C PRO A 49 -13.70 -4.05 11.01
N LEU A 50 -13.11 -5.12 11.53
CA LEU A 50 -13.61 -6.47 11.32
C LEU A 50 -14.96 -6.58 12.04
N LEU A 51 -16.03 -6.89 11.30
CA LEU A 51 -17.25 -7.36 11.92
C LEU A 51 -16.98 -8.76 12.46
N GLY A 52 -16.64 -8.86 13.75
CA GLY A 52 -16.59 -10.15 14.43
C GLY A 52 -17.96 -10.83 14.40
N ASP A 53 -17.97 -12.15 14.17
CA ASP A 53 -19.17 -12.98 14.30
C ASP A 53 -19.74 -12.86 15.72
N ALA A 54 -20.80 -12.06 15.87
CA ALA A 54 -21.62 -11.83 17.06
C ALA A 54 -20.89 -11.45 18.39
N PRO A 55 -21.33 -10.39 19.09
CA PRO A 55 -20.71 -10.00 20.34
C PRO A 55 -20.92 -11.08 21.42
N VAL A 56 -19.84 -11.73 21.84
CA VAL A 56 -19.78 -12.37 23.15
C VAL A 56 -19.74 -11.24 24.17
N GLU A 57 -20.71 -11.19 25.07
CA GLU A 57 -20.88 -10.12 26.06
C GLU A 57 -19.55 -9.80 26.77
N GLY A 58 -18.99 -8.62 26.51
CA GLY A 58 -18.00 -8.00 27.40
C GLY A 58 -16.72 -7.47 26.77
N ASP A 59 -16.37 -7.82 25.52
CA ASP A 59 -15.14 -7.29 24.90
C ASP A 59 -15.48 -6.45 23.66
N LYS A 60 -15.31 -5.13 23.77
CA LYS A 60 -15.58 -4.16 22.69
C LYS A 60 -14.29 -3.69 22.02
N ASN A 61 -13.33 -4.59 21.84
CA ASN A 61 -12.24 -4.35 20.90
C ASN A 61 -12.72 -4.77 19.52
N ALA A 62 -13.10 -3.80 18.69
CA ALA A 62 -13.26 -4.05 17.27
C ALA A 62 -11.84 -4.22 16.70
N ASP A 63 -11.49 -5.44 16.30
CA ASP A 63 -10.25 -5.69 15.59
C ASP A 63 -10.26 -4.91 14.27
N MET A 64 -9.18 -4.20 13.99
CA MET A 64 -9.04 -3.35 12.81
C MET A 64 -8.07 -4.06 11.85
N ALA A 65 -8.45 -4.24 10.59
CA ALA A 65 -7.64 -4.97 9.62
C ALA A 65 -7.46 -4.21 8.30
N ALA A 66 -6.31 -4.43 7.67
CA ALA A 66 -6.10 -4.02 6.30
C ALA A 66 -7.10 -4.71 5.37
N VAL A 67 -7.57 -3.99 4.36
CA VAL A 67 -8.56 -4.51 3.43
C VAL A 67 -7.86 -5.33 2.35
N LEU A 68 -8.22 -6.61 2.26
CA LEU A 68 -7.87 -7.48 1.15
C LEU A 68 -9.07 -7.65 0.22
N MET A 69 -8.84 -7.53 -1.08
CA MET A 69 -9.81 -7.80 -2.11
C MET A 69 -9.60 -9.18 -2.70
N THR A 70 -10.66 -9.97 -2.81
CA THR A 70 -10.61 -11.28 -3.48
C THR A 70 -11.08 -11.14 -4.93
N GLY A 71 -10.19 -11.44 -5.88
CA GLY A 71 -10.50 -11.50 -7.29
C GLY A 71 -11.44 -12.67 -7.63
N ALA A 72 -12.02 -12.64 -8.82
CA ALA A 72 -12.90 -13.73 -9.30
C ALA A 72 -12.16 -15.08 -9.43
N ASP A 73 -10.84 -15.05 -9.53
CA ASP A 73 -9.95 -16.21 -9.55
C ASP A 73 -9.53 -16.69 -8.15
N GLY A 74 -10.04 -16.05 -7.09
CA GLY A 74 -9.76 -16.39 -5.70
C GLY A 74 -8.45 -15.82 -5.15
N ARG A 75 -7.65 -15.13 -5.96
CA ARG A 75 -6.42 -14.48 -5.47
C ARG A 75 -6.76 -13.24 -4.66
N GLN A 76 -5.94 -12.94 -3.66
CA GLN A 76 -6.09 -11.75 -2.84
C GLN A 76 -5.18 -10.61 -3.30
N ALA A 77 -5.68 -9.38 -3.23
CA ALA A 77 -4.95 -8.16 -3.47
C ALA A 77 -5.07 -7.25 -2.24
N LEU A 78 -3.97 -6.69 -1.77
CA LEU A 78 -4.00 -5.62 -0.78
C LEU A 78 -4.57 -4.36 -1.43
N LEU A 79 -5.57 -3.74 -0.79
CA LEU A 79 -6.11 -2.48 -1.25
C LEU A 79 -5.21 -1.32 -0.79
N ALA A 80 -4.87 -0.40 -1.70
CA ALA A 80 -4.09 0.79 -1.40
C ALA A 80 -4.61 2.00 -2.19
N PHE A 81 -4.27 3.20 -1.72
CA PHE A 81 -4.70 4.46 -2.31
C PHE A 81 -3.56 5.46 -2.42
N SER A 82 -3.54 6.22 -3.51
CA SER A 82 -2.56 7.27 -3.75
C SER A 82 -2.82 8.51 -2.90
N SER A 83 -4.05 8.73 -2.42
CA SER A 83 -4.44 9.87 -1.60
C SER A 83 -5.56 9.53 -0.60
N ILE A 84 -5.73 10.37 0.43
CA ILE A 84 -6.87 10.25 1.35
C ILE A 84 -8.19 10.50 0.60
N ALA A 85 -8.19 11.39 -0.40
CA ALA A 85 -9.38 11.72 -1.18
C ALA A 85 -9.88 10.53 -2.01
N THR A 86 -8.99 9.79 -2.67
CA THR A 86 -9.35 8.59 -3.43
C THR A 86 -9.84 7.47 -2.51
N MET A 87 -9.21 7.28 -1.35
CA MET A 87 -9.67 6.34 -0.33
C MET A 87 -11.06 6.70 0.21
N ALA A 88 -11.30 7.95 0.54
CA ALA A 88 -12.58 8.41 1.08
C ALA A 88 -13.73 8.33 0.05
N ALA A 89 -13.41 8.44 -1.24
CA ALA A 89 -14.37 8.21 -2.32
C ALA A 89 -14.79 6.73 -2.42
N TRP A 90 -13.89 5.80 -2.09
CA TRP A 90 -14.19 4.38 -2.00
C TRP A 90 -14.98 4.03 -0.73
N ASP A 91 -14.48 4.44 0.44
CA ASP A 91 -15.17 4.29 1.73
C ASP A 91 -14.80 5.42 2.68
N ALA A 92 -15.78 6.26 3.00
CA ALA A 92 -15.62 7.40 3.89
C ALA A 92 -15.38 7.01 5.38
N GLN A 93 -15.59 5.75 5.76
CA GLN A 93 -15.32 5.24 7.11
C GLN A 93 -13.95 4.58 7.25
N ALA A 94 -13.25 4.33 6.14
CA ALA A 94 -11.91 3.75 6.16
C ALA A 94 -10.92 4.68 6.85
N ARG A 95 -10.05 4.11 7.69
CA ARG A 95 -8.99 4.86 8.36
C ARG A 95 -7.70 4.77 7.54
N PRO A 96 -7.07 5.89 7.17
CA PRO A 96 -5.86 5.87 6.36
C PRO A 96 -4.64 5.50 7.21
N VAL A 97 -3.90 4.47 6.80
CA VAL A 97 -2.55 4.19 7.33
C VAL A 97 -1.52 4.50 6.25
N PRO A 98 -0.72 5.57 6.41
CA PRO A 98 0.33 5.91 5.46
C PRO A 98 1.50 4.93 5.59
N VAL A 99 1.93 4.38 4.46
CA VAL A 99 3.11 3.50 4.34
C VAL A 99 3.86 3.81 3.06
N LEU A 100 5.13 3.42 2.94
CA LEU A 100 5.80 3.47 1.62
C LEU A 100 5.18 2.40 0.73
N GLY A 101 5.10 2.63 -0.58
CA GLY A 101 4.55 1.64 -1.51
C GLY A 101 5.32 0.31 -1.49
N ARG A 102 6.63 0.32 -1.20
CA ARG A 102 7.39 -0.92 -0.96
C ARG A 102 6.93 -1.65 0.30
N ASP A 103 6.58 -0.91 1.35
CA ASP A 103 6.14 -1.45 2.62
C ASP A 103 4.70 -1.99 2.48
N ALA A 104 3.88 -1.37 1.61
CA ALA A 104 2.60 -1.95 1.18
C ALA A 104 2.78 -3.26 0.42
N ALA A 105 3.81 -3.38 -0.44
CA ALA A 105 4.13 -4.63 -1.12
C ALA A 105 4.55 -5.72 -0.13
N LEU A 106 5.39 -5.38 0.86
CA LEU A 106 5.73 -6.30 1.96
C LEU A 106 4.49 -6.75 2.73
N ALA A 107 3.63 -5.80 3.12
CA ALA A 107 2.39 -6.10 3.82
C ALA A 107 1.45 -7.00 3.01
N ALA A 108 1.36 -6.79 1.68
CA ALA A 108 0.56 -7.65 0.81
C ALA A 108 1.05 -9.10 0.88
N LEU A 109 2.36 -9.32 0.80
CA LEU A 109 2.96 -10.66 0.89
C LEU A 109 2.78 -11.30 2.27
N ASP A 110 2.95 -10.52 3.34
CA ASP A 110 2.77 -10.99 4.72
C ASP A 110 1.32 -11.44 5.00
N GLU A 111 0.34 -10.78 4.37
CA GLU A 111 -1.08 -11.14 4.42
C GLU A 111 -1.48 -12.25 3.42
N GLY A 112 -0.52 -12.79 2.65
CA GLY A 112 -0.76 -13.82 1.63
C GLY A 112 -1.42 -13.33 0.35
N ALA A 113 -1.53 -12.01 0.16
CA ALA A 113 -1.97 -11.41 -1.09
C ALA A 113 -0.85 -11.47 -2.14
N THR A 114 -1.27 -11.59 -3.41
CA THR A 114 -0.36 -11.66 -4.56
C THR A 114 -0.42 -10.41 -5.44
N ALA A 115 -1.13 -9.38 -4.99
CA ALA A 115 -1.33 -8.16 -5.74
C ALA A 115 -1.52 -6.95 -4.82
N ILE A 116 -1.30 -5.77 -5.37
CA ILE A 116 -1.77 -4.50 -4.80
C ILE A 116 -2.76 -3.90 -5.80
N LEU A 117 -3.93 -3.52 -5.30
CA LEU A 117 -4.95 -2.81 -6.05
C LEU A 117 -4.93 -1.33 -5.64
N LEU A 118 -4.51 -0.45 -6.56
CA LEU A 118 -4.31 0.97 -6.29
C LEU A 118 -5.48 1.80 -6.82
N ASP A 119 -6.07 2.63 -5.95
CA ASP A 119 -7.12 3.61 -6.25
C ASP A 119 -8.46 3.02 -6.76
N LEU A 120 -8.85 1.85 -6.22
CA LEU A 120 -10.17 1.26 -6.49
C LEU A 120 -11.29 2.29 -6.22
N GLY A 121 -12.25 2.40 -7.14
CA GLY A 121 -13.35 3.37 -7.04
C GLY A 121 -13.06 4.72 -7.70
N SER A 122 -11.83 4.95 -8.14
CA SER A 122 -11.50 6.03 -9.08
C SER A 122 -11.92 5.67 -10.52
N PRO A 123 -12.02 6.63 -11.46
CA PRO A 123 -12.36 6.34 -12.86
C PRO A 123 -11.47 5.30 -13.54
N SER A 124 -10.22 5.20 -13.10
CA SER A 124 -9.28 4.12 -13.42
C SER A 124 -8.55 3.70 -12.15
N PHE A 125 -8.18 2.42 -12.08
CA PHE A 125 -7.35 1.85 -11.02
C PHE A 125 -6.14 1.14 -11.65
N SER A 126 -5.10 0.91 -10.84
CA SER A 126 -3.91 0.17 -11.28
C SER A 126 -3.74 -1.09 -10.46
N VAL A 127 -3.16 -2.13 -11.06
CA VAL A 127 -2.89 -3.39 -10.38
C VAL A 127 -1.42 -3.71 -10.51
N VAL A 128 -0.77 -3.98 -9.38
CA VAL A 128 0.59 -4.53 -9.33
C VAL A 128 0.45 -5.98 -8.94
N GLU A 129 0.85 -6.92 -9.80
CA GLU A 129 0.58 -8.34 -9.60
C GLU A 129 1.85 -9.20 -9.51
N HIS A 130 1.73 -10.34 -8.82
CA HIS A 130 2.68 -11.45 -8.81
C HIS A 130 4.13 -11.02 -8.54
N ASP A 131 5.01 -11.26 -9.53
CA ASP A 131 6.44 -11.04 -9.46
C ASP A 131 6.74 -9.57 -9.19
N ASP A 132 5.95 -8.64 -9.71
CA ASP A 132 6.17 -7.21 -9.48
C ASP A 132 5.99 -6.86 -8.00
N VAL A 133 5.00 -7.44 -7.31
CA VAL A 133 4.85 -7.26 -5.84
C VAL A 133 6.10 -7.77 -5.12
N GLN A 134 6.61 -8.93 -5.53
CA GLN A 134 7.82 -9.50 -4.93
C GLN A 134 9.05 -8.62 -5.19
N HIS A 135 9.20 -8.09 -6.41
CA HIS A 135 10.29 -7.20 -6.76
C HIS A 135 10.23 -5.87 -5.99
N LEU A 136 9.04 -5.28 -5.85
CA LEU A 136 8.83 -4.08 -5.05
C LEU A 136 9.16 -4.33 -3.57
N ALA A 137 8.66 -5.44 -3.00
CA ALA A 137 8.91 -5.83 -1.62
C ALA A 137 10.41 -6.09 -1.36
N ALA A 138 11.11 -6.69 -2.32
CA ALA A 138 12.55 -6.93 -2.26
C ALA A 138 13.40 -5.66 -2.49
N GLY A 139 12.78 -4.50 -2.77
CA GLY A 139 13.49 -3.25 -3.06
C GLY A 139 14.24 -3.27 -4.39
N HIS A 140 13.83 -4.14 -5.32
CA HIS A 140 14.36 -4.16 -6.67
C HIS A 140 13.93 -2.90 -7.43
N ARG A 141 14.74 -2.48 -8.41
CA ARG A 141 14.45 -1.31 -9.23
C ARG A 141 14.05 -1.75 -10.63
N LEU A 142 12.96 -1.20 -11.16
CA LEU A 142 12.59 -1.37 -12.55
C LEU A 142 13.40 -0.39 -13.41
N VAL A 143 14.22 -0.91 -14.32
CA VAL A 143 14.99 -0.13 -15.28
C VAL A 143 14.45 -0.33 -16.69
N LEU A 144 14.42 0.75 -17.46
CA LEU A 144 14.05 0.71 -18.87
C LEU A 144 15.31 0.64 -19.72
N SER A 145 15.27 -0.23 -20.72
CA SER A 145 16.34 -0.42 -21.70
C SER A 145 15.77 -0.37 -23.11
N GLU A 146 16.65 -0.34 -24.12
CA GLU A 146 16.23 -0.40 -25.53
C GLU A 146 15.43 -1.66 -25.88
N VAL A 147 15.58 -2.74 -25.10
CA VAL A 147 14.91 -4.03 -25.33
C VAL A 147 13.69 -4.26 -24.43
N GLY A 148 13.36 -3.30 -23.54
CA GLY A 148 12.22 -3.38 -22.63
C GLY A 148 12.56 -3.09 -21.17
N ALA A 149 11.59 -3.33 -20.29
CA ALA A 149 11.72 -3.14 -18.84
C ALA A 149 12.34 -4.39 -18.19
N ALA A 150 13.21 -4.18 -17.21
CA ALA A 150 13.85 -5.26 -16.45
C ALA A 150 14.00 -4.88 -14.98
N TRP A 151 13.82 -5.87 -14.10
CA TRP A 151 14.10 -5.72 -12.67
C TRP A 151 15.58 -5.93 -12.38
N VAL A 152 16.19 -5.01 -11.64
CA VAL A 152 17.55 -5.14 -11.13
C VAL A 152 17.52 -5.21 -9.61
N SER A 153 18.16 -6.23 -9.04
CA SER A 153 18.36 -6.32 -7.60
C SER A 153 19.36 -5.27 -7.16
N GLY A 154 18.95 -4.41 -6.22
CA GLY A 154 19.85 -3.47 -5.60
C GLY A 154 20.77 -4.18 -4.62
N THR A 155 21.92 -4.67 -5.09
CA THR A 155 23.14 -4.48 -4.28
C THR A 155 23.74 -3.23 -4.88
N GLY A 156 23.68 -2.09 -4.18
CA GLY A 156 24.22 -0.84 -4.71
C GLY A 156 25.71 -0.97 -5.09
N PRO A 157 26.31 0.04 -5.72
CA PRO A 157 27.67 0.39 -5.29
C PRO A 157 27.68 0.76 -3.80
#